data_AF-B4USK7-F1
#
_entry.id   AF-B4USK7-F1
#
_cell.length_a   1.000
_cell.length_b   1.000
_cell.length_c   1.000
_cell.angle_alpha   90.00
_cell.angle_beta   90.00
_cell.angle_gamma   90.00
#
_symmetry.space_group_name_H-M   'P 1'
#
loop_
_entity.id
_entity.type
_entity.pdbx_description
1 polymer ?
#
loop_
_entity_poly.entity_id
_entity_poly.type
_entity_poly.pdbx_seq_one_letter_code
_entity_poly.pdbx_strand_id
1 'polypeptide(L)'
;MEALEDPPTELMEGPEEDIADKVIFLERRVLELEKDTAATGEQHSRLRQENLQLVHRANALEEQLKEQELRACEVVLEETRRQKELLCKMEREKSIEIENLQARLQQLDEENSELRSCTPCLKANIERLEEEKQKLLDEIEELTLRLSEEQANKRKMGDRLSQERHQFQRDKEATQELIEDLRKQLEHLQLFKLEAEQRRGRSSSMGLQEYHSRARESELEQEVRRLKQDNRSLKEQNEELNGQIITLSIQGAKSLFSTAFSESLAAEISSVSRDELMEAIQKQEEINFRLQDYIDRIIVAIMETNPSILEVK
;
A
#
# COMPACT_ATOMS: atom_id res chain seq x y z
N MET A 1 91.25 -123.23 101.39
CA MET A 1 91.36 -122.41 102.61
C MET A 1 90.59 -121.15 102.35
N GLU A 2 89.61 -120.88 103.22
CA GLU A 2 88.73 -119.73 103.21
C GLU A 2 89.51 -118.41 103.28
N ALA A 3 89.01 -117.40 102.58
CA ALA A 3 89.22 -116.00 102.91
C ALA A 3 87.85 -115.31 102.83
N LEU A 4 87.36 -114.91 104.01
CA LEU A 4 86.29 -113.94 104.20
C LEU A 4 86.82 -112.56 103.79
N GLU A 5 86.02 -111.75 103.08
CA GLU A 5 86.20 -110.31 103.07
C GLU A 5 84.86 -109.56 102.87
N ASP A 6 84.80 -108.41 103.54
CA ASP A 6 83.67 -107.61 104.05
C ASP A 6 83.04 -106.63 103.01
N PRO A 7 81.96 -105.87 103.35
CA PRO A 7 80.93 -105.45 102.40
C PRO A 7 81.01 -103.94 102.02
N PRO A 8 79.96 -103.28 101.48
CA PRO A 8 80.04 -102.49 100.24
C PRO A 8 80.26 -100.98 100.50
N THR A 9 81.05 -100.32 99.65
CA THR A 9 81.23 -98.87 99.69
C THR A 9 80.58 -98.22 98.46
N GLU A 10 79.61 -97.34 98.71
CA GLU A 10 79.02 -96.40 97.77
C GLU A 10 80.10 -95.53 97.10
N LEU A 11 80.02 -95.35 95.78
CA LEU A 11 80.74 -94.30 95.06
C LEU A 11 79.75 -93.59 94.14
N MET A 12 79.34 -92.39 94.58
CA MET A 12 78.58 -91.41 93.82
C MET A 12 79.31 -91.05 92.51
N GLU A 13 78.65 -91.25 91.37
CA GLU A 13 78.91 -90.43 90.17
C GLU A 13 78.45 -89.00 90.46
N GLY A 14 79.37 -88.05 90.31
CA GLY A 14 79.30 -86.72 90.93
C GLY A 14 78.48 -85.67 90.16
N PRO A 15 77.93 -84.67 90.87
CA PRO A 15 77.13 -83.58 90.30
C PRO A 15 77.91 -82.56 89.44
N GLU A 16 79.22 -82.73 89.22
CA GLU A 16 80.09 -81.77 88.51
C GLU A 16 80.11 -81.94 86.98
N GLU A 17 80.07 -83.18 86.44
CA GLU A 17 79.91 -83.41 84.99
C GLU A 17 78.54 -82.91 84.50
N ASP A 18 77.51 -83.06 85.33
CA ASP A 18 76.15 -82.57 85.09
C ASP A 18 76.06 -81.03 85.13
N ILE A 19 77.03 -80.33 85.74
CA ILE A 19 77.12 -78.85 85.73
C ILE A 19 77.84 -78.35 84.48
N ALA A 20 78.93 -78.99 84.06
CA ALA A 20 79.65 -78.61 82.83
C ALA A 20 78.79 -78.76 81.58
N ASP A 21 78.02 -79.86 81.46
CA ASP A 21 77.06 -80.06 80.37
C ASP A 21 75.92 -79.02 80.40
N LYS A 22 75.46 -78.61 81.58
CA LYS A 22 74.50 -77.50 81.74
C LYS A 22 75.08 -76.16 81.31
N VAL A 23 76.36 -75.88 81.57
CA VAL A 23 77.03 -74.65 81.10
C VAL A 23 77.16 -74.64 79.58
N ILE A 24 77.61 -75.73 78.96
CA ILE A 24 77.71 -75.83 77.49
C ILE A 24 76.32 -75.71 76.82
N PHE A 25 75.29 -76.30 77.43
CA PHE A 25 73.91 -76.13 77.00
C PHE A 25 73.46 -74.66 77.10
N LEU A 26 73.77 -73.99 78.21
CA LEU A 26 73.45 -72.57 78.39
C LEU A 26 74.22 -71.68 77.41
N GLU A 27 75.49 -71.95 77.11
CA GLU A 27 76.27 -71.20 76.10
C GLU A 27 75.69 -71.36 74.70
N ARG A 28 75.32 -72.58 74.29
CA ARG A 28 74.59 -72.79 73.03
C ARG A 28 73.24 -72.09 73.03
N ARG A 29 72.52 -72.13 74.15
CA ARG A 29 71.22 -71.45 74.30
C ARG A 29 71.38 -69.94 74.20
N VAL A 30 72.43 -69.38 74.78
CA VAL A 30 72.78 -67.95 74.68
C VAL A 30 73.14 -67.59 73.23
N LEU A 31 73.98 -68.37 72.56
CA LEU A 31 74.31 -68.16 71.14
C LEU A 31 73.08 -68.24 70.22
N GLU A 32 72.18 -69.19 70.46
CA GLU A 32 70.90 -69.27 69.74
C GLU A 32 70.05 -68.02 69.99
N LEU A 33 69.93 -67.59 71.25
CA LEU A 33 69.20 -66.36 71.61
C LEU A 33 69.85 -65.10 71.01
N GLU A 34 71.18 -65.02 70.95
CA GLU A 34 71.91 -63.91 70.30
C GLU A 34 71.65 -63.89 68.78
N LYS A 35 71.63 -65.06 68.15
CA LYS A 35 71.29 -65.18 66.73
C LYS A 35 69.83 -64.83 66.46
N ASP A 36 68.91 -65.27 67.32
CA ASP A 36 67.49 -64.96 67.22
C ASP A 36 67.22 -63.47 67.48
N THR A 37 67.92 -62.85 68.45
CA THR A 37 67.85 -61.40 68.70
C THR A 37 68.42 -60.58 67.54
N ALA A 38 69.49 -61.04 66.89
CA ALA A 38 70.01 -60.40 65.67
C ALA A 38 69.02 -60.52 64.49
N ALA A 39 68.47 -61.71 64.25
CA ALA A 39 67.51 -61.96 63.16
C ALA A 39 66.20 -61.17 63.35
N THR A 40 65.69 -61.12 64.59
CA THR A 40 64.52 -60.30 64.93
C THR A 40 64.81 -58.81 64.81
N GLY A 41 66.02 -58.36 65.15
CA GLY A 41 66.48 -56.98 64.93
C GLY A 41 66.51 -56.59 63.45
N GLU A 42 67.05 -57.44 62.58
CA GLU A 42 67.01 -57.22 61.12
C GLU A 42 65.58 -57.19 60.58
N GLN A 43 64.73 -58.12 61.00
CA GLN A 43 63.33 -58.15 60.60
C GLN A 43 62.59 -56.89 61.05
N HIS A 44 62.85 -56.41 62.28
CA HIS A 44 62.32 -55.14 62.77
C HIS A 44 62.79 -53.95 61.93
N SER A 45 64.05 -53.92 61.51
CA SER A 45 64.59 -52.87 60.65
C SER A 45 63.94 -52.88 59.26
N ARG A 46 63.75 -54.05 58.66
CA ARG A 46 63.07 -54.21 57.36
C ARG A 46 61.63 -53.75 57.44
N LEU A 47 60.88 -54.23 58.44
CA LEU A 47 59.49 -53.81 58.67
C LEU A 47 59.39 -52.30 58.92
N ARG A 48 60.34 -51.70 59.65
CA ARG A 48 60.39 -50.23 59.80
C ARG A 48 60.56 -49.51 58.47
N GLN A 49 61.46 -49.99 57.61
CA GLN A 49 61.70 -49.39 56.30
C GLN A 49 60.49 -49.54 55.37
N GLU A 50 59.89 -50.72 55.32
CA GLU A 50 58.66 -50.99 54.57
C GLU A 50 57.50 -50.11 55.08
N ASN A 51 57.33 -50.00 56.39
CA ASN A 51 56.31 -49.14 56.99
C ASN A 51 56.53 -47.67 56.61
N LEU A 52 57.78 -47.19 56.66
CA LEU A 52 58.12 -45.83 56.24
C LEU A 52 57.77 -45.59 54.76
N GLN A 53 58.09 -46.54 53.87
CA GLN A 53 57.74 -46.44 52.44
C GLN A 53 56.22 -46.44 52.23
N LEU A 54 55.48 -47.28 52.96
CA LEU A 54 54.02 -47.30 52.89
C LEU A 54 53.41 -45.99 53.37
N VAL A 55 53.94 -45.39 54.45
CA VAL A 55 53.50 -44.08 54.94
C VAL A 55 53.77 -42.99 53.90
N HIS A 56 54.95 -42.94 53.29
CA HIS A 56 55.23 -41.97 52.21
C HIS A 56 54.30 -42.16 51.02
N ARG A 57 54.02 -43.41 50.63
CA ARG A 57 53.10 -43.71 49.53
C ARG A 57 51.66 -43.32 49.87
N ALA A 58 51.21 -43.58 51.10
CA ALA A 58 49.88 -43.19 51.57
C ALA A 58 49.73 -41.66 51.54
N ASN A 59 50.70 -40.92 52.07
CA ASN A 59 50.69 -39.45 52.05
C ASN A 59 50.66 -38.89 50.63
N ALA A 60 51.45 -39.45 49.71
CA ALA A 60 51.44 -39.03 48.31
C ALA A 60 50.09 -39.28 47.61
N LEU A 61 49.44 -40.42 47.92
CA LEU A 61 48.10 -40.72 47.40
C LEU A 61 47.04 -39.80 48.01
N GLU A 62 47.15 -39.45 49.30
CA GLU A 62 46.24 -38.49 49.94
C GLU A 62 46.38 -37.08 49.36
N GLU A 63 47.60 -36.63 49.06
CA GLU A 63 47.84 -35.35 48.39
C GLU A 63 47.26 -35.35 46.97
N GLN A 64 47.47 -36.43 46.20
CA GLN A 64 46.87 -36.58 44.88
C GLN A 64 45.34 -36.59 44.92
N LEU A 65 44.75 -37.27 45.91
CA LEU A 65 43.29 -37.30 46.09
C LEU A 65 42.76 -35.90 46.38
N LYS A 66 43.37 -35.16 47.32
CA LYS A 66 43.00 -33.78 47.65
C LYS A 66 43.13 -32.87 46.44
N GLU A 67 44.19 -33.01 45.65
CA GLU A 67 44.37 -32.22 44.44
C GLU A 67 43.32 -32.54 43.38
N GLN A 68 42.96 -33.80 43.20
CA GLN A 68 41.87 -34.21 42.30
C GLN A 68 40.50 -33.70 42.78
N GLU A 69 40.22 -33.75 44.08
CA GLU A 69 38.99 -33.21 44.66
C GLU A 69 38.88 -31.70 44.45
N LEU A 70 39.98 -30.95 44.65
CA LEU A 70 40.03 -29.52 44.40
C LEU A 70 39.79 -29.21 42.91
N ARG A 71 40.49 -29.88 42.00
CA ARG A 71 40.31 -29.70 40.55
C ARG A 71 38.89 -30.03 40.11
N ALA A 72 38.29 -31.10 40.64
CA ALA A 72 36.91 -31.47 40.33
C ALA A 72 35.93 -30.39 40.81
N CYS A 73 36.12 -29.86 42.02
CA CYS A 73 35.33 -28.75 42.55
C CYS A 73 35.46 -27.49 41.69
N GLU A 74 36.67 -27.12 41.26
CA GLU A 74 36.90 -25.96 40.39
C GLU A 74 36.18 -26.11 39.05
N VAL A 75 36.30 -27.26 38.40
CA VAL A 75 35.61 -27.54 37.13
C VAL A 75 34.10 -27.44 37.29
N VAL A 76 33.53 -28.02 38.35
CA VAL A 76 32.08 -27.95 38.60
C VAL A 76 31.63 -26.50 38.83
N LEU A 77 32.40 -25.70 39.56
CA LEU A 77 32.10 -24.29 39.79
C LEU A 77 32.17 -23.47 38.49
N GLU A 78 33.19 -23.70 37.66
CA GLU A 78 33.33 -23.03 36.36
C GLU A 78 32.17 -23.39 35.41
N GLU A 79 31.83 -24.67 35.30
CA GLU A 79 30.72 -25.12 34.46
C GLU A 79 29.38 -24.59 34.96
N THR A 80 29.15 -24.58 36.27
CA THR A 80 27.95 -24.00 36.87
C THR A 80 27.86 -22.50 36.57
N ARG A 81 28.99 -21.78 36.61
CA ARG A 81 29.03 -20.36 36.26
C ARG A 81 28.73 -20.15 34.78
N ARG A 82 29.36 -20.91 33.88
CA ARG A 82 29.10 -20.85 32.43
C ARG A 82 27.65 -21.12 32.09
N GLN A 83 27.05 -22.15 32.70
CA GLN A 83 25.64 -22.50 32.51
C GLN A 83 24.71 -21.37 32.96
N LYS A 84 24.96 -20.78 34.14
CA LYS A 84 24.18 -19.62 34.61
C LYS A 84 24.28 -18.42 33.67
N GLU A 85 25.48 -18.11 33.18
CA GLU A 85 25.69 -17.02 32.23
C GLU A 85 24.94 -17.27 30.91
N LEU A 86 24.96 -18.50 30.37
CA LEU A 86 24.23 -18.87 29.17
C LEU A 86 22.71 -18.79 29.37
N LEU A 87 22.21 -19.29 30.49
CA LEU A 87 20.79 -19.21 30.83
C LEU A 87 20.32 -17.75 30.92
N CYS A 88 21.05 -16.88 31.62
CA CYS A 88 20.71 -15.47 31.71
C CYS A 88 20.74 -14.75 30.35
N LYS A 89 21.66 -15.12 29.44
CA LYS A 89 21.68 -14.58 28.08
C LYS A 89 20.43 -14.99 27.31
N MET A 90 20.11 -16.28 27.31
CA MET A 90 18.92 -16.82 26.64
C MET A 90 17.62 -16.22 27.21
N GLU A 91 17.51 -16.03 28.53
CA GLU A 91 16.35 -15.39 29.15
C GLU A 91 16.19 -13.94 28.70
N ARG A 92 17.29 -13.17 28.60
CA ARG A 92 17.25 -11.79 28.08
C ARG A 92 16.85 -11.75 26.61
N GLU A 93 17.43 -12.62 25.78
CA GLU A 93 17.10 -12.71 24.35
C GLU A 93 15.61 -13.03 24.16
N LYS A 94 15.07 -13.98 24.93
CA LYS A 94 13.63 -14.30 24.93
C LYS A 94 12.77 -13.13 25.39
N SER A 95 13.17 -12.39 26.44
CA SER A 95 12.44 -11.20 26.89
C SER A 95 12.36 -10.15 25.79
N ILE A 96 13.48 -9.86 25.13
CA ILE A 96 13.56 -8.90 24.02
C ILE A 96 12.67 -9.36 22.85
N GLU A 97 12.70 -10.65 22.50
CA GLU A 97 11.85 -11.20 21.44
C GLU A 97 10.35 -11.08 21.78
N ILE A 98 9.97 -11.36 23.04
CA ILE A 98 8.61 -11.19 23.52
C ILE A 98 8.18 -9.72 23.44
N GLU A 99 9.02 -8.78 23.89
CA GLU A 99 8.75 -7.33 23.84
C GLU A 99 8.57 -6.85 22.39
N ASN A 100 9.42 -7.31 21.47
CA ASN A 100 9.32 -6.99 20.04
C ASN A 100 8.01 -7.50 19.43
N LEU A 101 7.64 -8.76 19.74
CA LEU A 101 6.38 -9.34 19.27
C LEU A 101 5.16 -8.63 19.86
N GLN A 102 5.22 -8.24 21.13
CA GLN A 102 4.17 -7.46 21.79
C GLN A 102 4.00 -6.08 21.15
N ALA A 103 5.11 -5.37 20.88
CA ALA A 103 5.07 -4.08 20.20
C ALA A 103 4.48 -4.21 18.79
N ARG A 104 4.85 -5.26 18.04
CA ARG A 104 4.30 -5.50 16.71
C ARG A 104 2.80 -5.82 16.76
N LEU A 105 2.37 -6.58 17.77
CA LEU A 105 0.96 -6.89 17.96
C LEU A 105 0.15 -5.63 18.30
N GLN A 106 0.66 -4.77 19.18
CA GLN A 106 0.02 -3.49 19.50
C GLN A 106 -0.15 -2.59 18.26
N GLN A 107 0.90 -2.47 17.42
CA GLN A 107 0.81 -1.72 16.17
C GLN A 107 -0.29 -2.27 15.24
N LEU A 108 -0.36 -3.60 15.08
CA LEU A 108 -1.38 -4.23 14.24
C LEU A 108 -2.79 -4.06 14.82
N ASP A 109 -2.94 -4.05 16.15
CA ASP A 109 -4.22 -3.80 16.80
C ASP A 109 -4.67 -2.34 16.63
N GLU A 110 -3.74 -1.38 16.71
CA GLU A 110 -3.99 0.04 16.43
C GLU A 110 -4.44 0.24 14.97
N GLU A 111 -3.68 -0.28 14.00
CA GLU A 111 -4.04 -0.23 12.57
C GLU A 111 -5.41 -0.87 12.30
N ASN A 112 -5.69 -2.03 12.91
CA ASN A 112 -7.00 -2.67 12.79
C ASN A 112 -8.13 -1.84 13.40
N SER A 113 -7.88 -1.18 14.53
CA SER A 113 -8.85 -0.28 15.18
C SER A 113 -9.17 0.92 14.28
N GLU A 114 -8.14 1.53 13.69
CA GLU A 114 -8.29 2.63 12.74
C GLU A 114 -9.12 2.20 11.52
N LEU A 115 -8.78 1.07 10.88
CA LEU A 115 -9.53 0.53 9.75
C LEU A 115 -10.99 0.22 10.12
N ARG A 116 -11.23 -0.36 11.30
CA ARG A 116 -12.59 -0.62 11.82
C ARG A 116 -13.37 0.67 12.02
N SER A 117 -12.71 1.77 12.41
CA SER A 117 -13.34 3.08 12.60
C SER A 117 -13.65 3.79 11.27
N CYS A 118 -12.79 3.67 10.26
CA CYS A 118 -12.99 4.30 8.95
C CYS A 118 -14.08 3.61 8.12
N THR A 119 -14.21 2.28 8.25
CA THR A 119 -15.17 1.46 7.51
C THR A 119 -16.62 1.99 7.58
N PRO A 120 -17.22 2.26 8.76
CA PRO A 120 -18.59 2.78 8.84
C PRO A 120 -18.75 4.17 8.21
N CYS A 121 -17.77 5.06 8.35
CA CYS A 121 -17.82 6.38 7.71
C CYS A 121 -17.83 6.28 6.18
N LEU A 122 -17.02 5.39 5.62
CA LEU A 122 -17.00 5.13 4.19
C LEU A 122 -18.32 4.50 3.71
N LYS A 123 -18.89 3.54 4.46
CA LYS A 123 -20.20 2.96 4.15
C LYS A 123 -21.31 4.01 4.14
N ALA A 124 -21.37 4.86 5.16
CA ALA A 124 -22.36 5.94 5.21
C ALA A 124 -22.21 6.94 4.04
N ASN A 125 -20.96 7.22 3.61
CA ASN A 125 -20.72 8.05 2.43
C ASN A 125 -21.20 7.38 1.14
N ILE A 126 -20.98 6.07 0.99
CA ILE A 126 -21.47 5.29 -0.16
C ILE A 126 -23.01 5.33 -0.19
N GLU A 127 -23.68 5.03 0.92
CA GLU A 127 -25.14 5.05 1.03
C GLU A 127 -25.71 6.43 0.66
N ARG A 128 -25.11 7.52 1.16
CA ARG A 128 -25.52 8.89 0.79
C ARG A 128 -25.37 9.17 -0.70
N LEU A 129 -24.25 8.76 -1.31
CA LEU A 129 -24.02 8.95 -2.74
C LEU A 129 -24.96 8.10 -3.59
N GLU A 130 -25.33 6.91 -3.12
CA GLU A 130 -26.34 6.06 -3.77
C GLU A 130 -27.73 6.70 -3.73
N GLU A 131 -28.11 7.31 -2.60
CA GLU A 131 -29.35 8.09 -2.49
C GLU A 131 -29.36 9.31 -3.42
N GLU A 132 -28.27 10.07 -3.47
CA GLU A 132 -28.13 11.23 -4.37
C GLU A 132 -28.21 10.80 -5.84
N LYS A 133 -27.54 9.70 -6.20
CA LYS A 133 -27.64 9.11 -7.55
C LYS A 133 -29.09 8.73 -7.87
N GLN A 134 -29.81 8.08 -6.95
CA GLN A 134 -31.18 7.67 -7.20
C GLN A 134 -32.10 8.90 -7.41
N LYS A 135 -31.95 9.94 -6.59
CA LYS A 135 -32.71 11.20 -6.74
C LYS A 135 -32.48 11.84 -8.11
N LEU A 136 -31.23 11.87 -8.58
CA LEU A 136 -30.88 12.42 -9.89
C LEU A 136 -31.44 11.57 -11.04
N LEU A 137 -31.47 10.24 -10.89
CA LEU A 137 -32.10 9.35 -11.88
C LEU A 137 -33.60 9.62 -11.98
N ASP A 138 -34.29 9.71 -10.83
CA ASP A 138 -35.73 10.02 -10.79
C ASP A 138 -36.03 11.39 -11.45
N GLU A 139 -35.18 12.40 -11.21
CA GLU A 139 -35.31 13.72 -11.83
C GLU A 139 -35.07 13.68 -13.36
N ILE A 140 -34.07 12.91 -13.81
CA ILE A 140 -33.83 12.69 -15.25
C ILE A 140 -35.03 12.02 -15.91
N GLU A 141 -35.63 11.01 -15.27
CA GLU A 141 -36.82 10.34 -15.77
C GLU A 141 -38.00 11.30 -15.89
N GLU A 142 -38.24 12.13 -14.86
CA GLU A 142 -39.29 13.14 -14.89
C GLU A 142 -39.08 14.18 -16.00
N LEU A 143 -37.86 14.72 -16.14
CA LEU A 143 -37.53 15.67 -17.19
C LEU A 143 -37.63 15.05 -18.58
N THR A 144 -37.25 13.78 -18.73
CA THR A 144 -37.39 13.04 -19.99
C THR A 144 -38.85 12.88 -20.38
N LEU A 145 -39.72 12.56 -19.42
CA LEU A 145 -41.16 12.44 -19.64
C LEU A 145 -41.75 13.79 -20.05
N ARG A 146 -41.47 14.87 -19.30
CA ARG A 146 -41.92 16.23 -19.64
C ARG A 146 -41.45 16.67 -21.03
N LEU A 147 -40.19 16.37 -21.38
CA LEU A 147 -39.66 16.67 -22.72
C LEU A 147 -40.43 15.91 -23.81
N SER A 148 -40.75 14.63 -23.58
CA SER A 148 -41.51 13.83 -24.54
C SER A 148 -42.93 14.37 -24.75
N GLU A 149 -43.58 14.84 -23.69
CA GLU A 149 -44.90 15.46 -23.74
C GLU A 149 -44.87 16.76 -24.53
N GLU A 150 -43.89 17.62 -24.27
CA GLU A 150 -43.70 18.87 -25.02
C GLU A 150 -43.39 18.62 -26.50
N GLN A 151 -42.59 17.60 -26.81
CA GLN A 151 -42.36 17.19 -28.20
C GLN A 151 -43.65 16.69 -28.88
N ALA A 152 -44.49 15.93 -28.18
CA ALA A 152 -45.78 15.48 -28.69
C ALA A 152 -46.74 16.66 -28.90
N ASN A 153 -46.78 17.62 -27.97
CA ASN A 153 -47.58 18.84 -28.08
C ASN A 153 -47.13 19.70 -29.27
N LYS A 154 -45.81 19.89 -29.44
CA LYS A 154 -45.23 20.59 -30.59
C LYS A 154 -45.66 19.95 -31.92
N ARG A 155 -45.62 18.61 -32.02
CA ARG A 155 -46.09 17.88 -33.22
C ARG A 155 -47.57 18.15 -33.48
N LYS A 156 -48.43 18.00 -32.47
CA LYS A 156 -49.88 18.27 -32.58
C LYS A 156 -50.17 19.70 -33.03
N MET A 157 -49.45 20.69 -32.50
CA MET A 157 -49.61 22.09 -32.91
C MET A 157 -49.11 22.33 -34.34
N GLY A 158 -48.02 21.68 -34.75
CA GLY A 158 -47.54 21.68 -36.13
C GLY A 158 -48.57 21.11 -37.11
N ASP A 159 -49.20 19.98 -36.75
CA ASP A 159 -50.25 19.35 -37.57
C ASP A 159 -51.47 20.25 -37.73
N ARG A 160 -51.92 20.90 -36.64
CA ARG A 160 -53.03 21.88 -36.68
C ARG A 160 -52.71 23.06 -37.59
N LEU A 161 -51.51 23.64 -37.46
CA LEU A 161 -51.08 24.76 -38.31
C LEU A 161 -51.03 24.36 -39.79
N SER A 162 -50.58 23.13 -40.09
CA SER A 162 -50.60 22.58 -41.45
C SER A 162 -52.03 22.46 -41.98
N GLN A 163 -52.96 21.92 -41.18
CA GLN A 163 -54.38 21.81 -41.55
C GLN A 163 -55.02 23.18 -41.80
N GLU A 164 -54.78 24.17 -40.94
CA GLU A 164 -55.26 25.54 -41.12
C GLU A 164 -54.71 26.18 -42.39
N ARG A 165 -53.42 25.99 -42.69
CA ARG A 165 -52.81 26.46 -43.95
C ARG A 165 -53.46 25.82 -45.17
N HIS A 166 -53.69 24.52 -45.16
CA HIS A 166 -54.38 23.82 -46.24
C HIS A 166 -55.83 24.29 -46.41
N GLN A 167 -56.56 24.50 -45.30
CA GLN A 167 -57.93 25.00 -45.36
C GLN A 167 -57.98 26.42 -45.92
N PHE A 168 -57.12 27.30 -45.43
CA PHE A 168 -57.00 28.68 -45.94
C PHE A 168 -56.66 28.70 -47.43
N GLN A 169 -55.78 27.81 -47.89
CA GLN A 169 -55.43 27.70 -49.31
C GLN A 169 -56.62 27.25 -50.16
N ARG A 170 -57.41 26.27 -49.71
CA ARG A 170 -58.65 25.85 -50.38
C ARG A 170 -59.68 26.97 -50.44
N ASP A 171 -59.90 27.69 -49.34
CA ASP A 171 -60.84 28.82 -49.29
C ASP A 171 -60.38 29.96 -50.21
N LYS A 172 -59.07 30.20 -50.28
CA LYS A 172 -58.47 31.15 -51.23
C LYS A 172 -58.70 30.72 -52.69
N GLU A 173 -58.54 29.45 -53.02
CA GLU A 173 -58.83 28.93 -54.36
C GLU A 173 -60.32 29.07 -54.71
N ALA A 174 -61.22 28.67 -53.81
CA ALA A 174 -62.67 28.80 -54.01
C ALA A 174 -63.12 30.27 -54.18
N THR A 175 -62.55 31.19 -53.40
CA THR A 175 -62.83 32.63 -53.57
C THR A 175 -62.25 33.18 -54.87
N GLN A 176 -61.10 32.69 -55.34
CA GLN A 176 -60.55 33.04 -56.65
C GLN A 176 -61.44 32.55 -57.80
N GLU A 177 -61.93 31.31 -57.74
CA GLU A 177 -62.88 30.77 -58.73
C GLU A 177 -64.15 31.64 -58.82
N LEU A 178 -64.72 32.01 -57.67
CA LEU A 178 -65.88 32.91 -57.64
C LEU A 178 -65.58 34.29 -58.26
N ILE A 179 -64.39 34.85 -57.99
CA ILE A 179 -63.95 36.11 -58.61
C ILE A 179 -63.84 35.96 -60.13
N GLU A 180 -63.30 34.85 -60.63
CA GLU A 180 -63.19 34.59 -62.07
C GLU A 180 -64.56 34.45 -62.74
N ASP A 181 -65.51 33.77 -62.10
CA ASP A 181 -66.87 33.65 -62.63
C ASP A 181 -67.60 34.99 -62.67
N LEU A 182 -67.45 35.81 -61.62
CA LEU A 182 -67.98 37.18 -61.62
C LEU A 182 -67.31 38.05 -62.70
N ARG A 183 -66.01 37.88 -62.94
CA ARG A 183 -65.30 38.58 -64.03
C ARG A 183 -65.84 38.20 -65.40
N LYS A 184 -66.06 36.90 -65.67
CA LYS A 184 -66.68 36.43 -66.92
C LYS A 184 -68.09 37.01 -67.11
N GLN A 185 -68.90 37.02 -66.05
CA GLN A 185 -70.24 37.62 -66.10
C GLN A 185 -70.20 39.13 -66.38
N LEU A 186 -69.26 39.86 -65.76
CA LEU A 186 -69.05 41.29 -66.02
C LEU A 186 -68.61 41.53 -67.48
N GLU A 187 -67.71 40.70 -68.01
CA GLU A 187 -67.27 40.79 -69.41
C GLU A 187 -68.44 40.55 -70.38
N HIS A 188 -69.26 39.51 -70.13
CA HIS A 188 -70.47 39.26 -70.93
C HIS A 188 -71.46 40.45 -70.90
N LEU A 189 -71.68 41.04 -69.72
CA LEU A 189 -72.53 42.23 -69.57
C LEU A 189 -71.95 43.46 -70.31
N GLN A 190 -70.63 43.64 -70.28
CA GLN A 190 -69.95 44.72 -71.01
C GLN A 190 -70.08 44.54 -72.52
N LEU A 191 -69.89 43.32 -73.04
CA LEU A 191 -70.10 43.00 -74.45
C LEU A 191 -71.54 43.24 -74.88
N PHE A 192 -72.51 42.76 -74.09
CA PHE A 192 -73.93 43.00 -74.36
C PHE A 192 -74.27 44.51 -74.40
N LYS A 193 -73.72 45.29 -73.46
CA LYS A 193 -73.88 46.74 -73.43
C LYS A 193 -73.25 47.40 -74.67
N LEU A 194 -72.05 46.98 -75.05
CA LEU A 194 -71.36 47.50 -76.24
C LEU A 194 -72.14 47.17 -77.52
N GLU A 195 -72.68 45.96 -77.67
CA GLU A 195 -73.56 45.60 -78.79
C GLU A 195 -74.85 46.44 -78.81
N ALA A 196 -75.43 46.74 -77.64
CA ALA A 196 -76.58 47.62 -77.52
C ALA A 196 -76.25 49.09 -77.87
N GLU A 197 -75.06 49.56 -77.51
CA GLU A 197 -74.55 50.90 -77.84
C GLU A 197 -74.13 51.01 -79.32
N GLN A 198 -73.59 49.94 -79.91
CA GLN A 198 -73.24 49.84 -81.32
C GLN A 198 -74.49 49.91 -82.21
N ARG A 199 -75.64 49.39 -81.73
CA ARG A 199 -76.96 49.63 -82.33
C ARG A 199 -77.48 51.07 -82.16
N ARG A 200 -76.85 51.90 -81.30
CA ARG A 200 -77.22 53.31 -81.02
C ARG A 200 -76.22 54.36 -81.51
N GLY A 201 -75.14 53.97 -82.20
CA GLY A 201 -74.27 54.87 -82.96
C GLY A 201 -73.73 56.08 -82.19
N ARG A 202 -72.95 55.86 -81.12
CA ARG A 202 -72.20 56.95 -80.45
C ARG A 202 -70.72 56.60 -80.25
N SER A 203 -69.89 57.58 -80.60
CA SER A 203 -68.44 57.51 -80.78
C SER A 203 -67.64 57.41 -79.48
N SER A 204 -66.59 56.61 -79.56
CA SER A 204 -65.61 56.25 -78.53
C SER A 204 -64.43 57.23 -78.50
N SER A 205 -64.43 58.21 -77.59
CA SER A 205 -63.22 59.00 -77.31
C SER A 205 -62.85 59.16 -75.83
N MET A 206 -63.72 58.82 -74.88
CA MET A 206 -63.39 58.85 -73.43
C MET A 206 -62.57 57.64 -72.95
N GLY A 207 -62.75 56.47 -73.56
CA GLY A 207 -62.14 55.23 -73.07
C GLY A 207 -60.61 55.15 -73.21
N LEU A 208 -60.03 55.91 -74.14
CA LEU A 208 -58.59 55.84 -74.43
C LEU A 208 -57.76 56.54 -73.34
N GLN A 209 -58.28 57.60 -72.72
CA GLN A 209 -57.62 58.32 -71.63
C GLN A 209 -57.74 57.59 -70.27
N GLU A 210 -58.86 56.91 -70.04
CA GLU A 210 -59.03 56.00 -68.91
C GLU A 210 -58.14 54.76 -69.04
N TYR A 211 -57.97 54.23 -70.26
CA TYR A 211 -57.06 53.11 -70.52
C TYR A 211 -55.60 53.45 -70.21
N HIS A 212 -55.11 54.61 -70.65
CA HIS A 212 -53.76 55.06 -70.33
C HIS A 212 -53.55 55.29 -68.82
N SER A 213 -54.57 55.76 -68.11
CA SER A 213 -54.50 55.94 -66.65
C SER A 213 -54.46 54.59 -65.91
N ARG A 214 -55.31 53.63 -66.31
CA ARG A 214 -55.31 52.25 -65.76
C ARG A 214 -54.03 51.48 -66.07
N ALA A 215 -53.45 51.64 -67.25
CA ALA A 215 -52.19 50.99 -67.61
C ALA A 215 -51.06 51.45 -66.68
N ARG A 216 -50.98 52.75 -66.42
CA ARG A 216 -49.98 53.34 -65.50
C ARG A 216 -50.20 52.92 -64.04
N GLU A 217 -51.44 52.80 -63.61
CA GLU A 217 -51.80 52.29 -62.27
C GLU A 217 -51.38 50.82 -62.11
N SER A 218 -51.65 49.99 -63.11
CA SER A 218 -51.24 48.57 -63.13
C SER A 218 -49.72 48.40 -63.07
N GLU A 219 -48.95 49.22 -63.79
CA GLU A 219 -47.48 49.22 -63.73
C GLU A 219 -46.97 49.58 -62.33
N LEU A 220 -47.53 50.62 -61.71
CA LEU A 220 -47.17 51.01 -60.34
C LEU A 220 -47.54 49.93 -59.30
N GLU A 221 -48.69 49.26 -59.47
CA GLU A 221 -49.06 48.14 -58.60
C GLU A 221 -48.12 46.94 -58.75
N GLN A 222 -47.67 46.63 -59.97
CA GLN A 222 -46.70 45.58 -60.21
C GLN A 222 -45.36 45.93 -59.57
N GLU A 223 -44.93 47.19 -59.68
CA GLU A 223 -43.70 47.68 -59.05
C GLU A 223 -43.78 47.59 -57.52
N VAL A 224 -44.92 47.99 -56.92
CA VAL A 224 -45.14 47.86 -55.47
C VAL A 224 -45.15 46.38 -55.05
N ARG A 225 -45.74 45.49 -55.85
CA ARG A 225 -45.73 44.05 -55.57
C ARG A 225 -44.31 43.47 -55.62
N ARG A 226 -43.52 43.86 -56.62
CA ARG A 226 -42.11 43.48 -56.75
C ARG A 226 -41.29 43.98 -55.56
N LEU A 227 -41.38 45.27 -55.22
CA LEU A 227 -40.68 45.85 -54.08
C LEU A 227 -41.07 45.20 -52.75
N LYS A 228 -42.34 44.80 -52.57
CA LYS A 228 -42.78 44.04 -51.38
C LYS A 228 -42.26 42.61 -51.36
N GLN A 229 -42.05 41.98 -52.51
CA GLN A 229 -41.43 40.66 -52.59
C GLN A 229 -39.93 40.75 -52.28
N ASP A 230 -39.23 41.72 -52.87
CA ASP A 230 -37.80 41.94 -52.63
C ASP A 230 -37.54 42.30 -51.16
N ASN A 231 -38.38 43.14 -50.54
CA ASN A 231 -38.26 43.42 -49.10
C ASN A 231 -38.47 42.19 -48.22
N ARG A 232 -39.37 41.28 -48.60
CA ARG A 232 -39.57 40.02 -47.88
C ARG A 232 -38.35 39.12 -48.01
N SER A 233 -37.83 38.97 -49.22
CA SER A 233 -36.61 38.18 -49.47
C SER A 233 -35.40 38.74 -48.72
N LEU A 234 -35.21 40.07 -48.71
CA LEU A 234 -34.13 40.71 -47.95
C LEU A 234 -34.28 40.50 -46.44
N LYS A 235 -35.52 40.50 -45.91
CA LYS A 235 -35.77 40.17 -44.50
C LYS A 235 -35.45 38.72 -44.18
N GLU A 236 -35.88 37.79 -45.02
CA GLU A 236 -35.57 36.35 -44.87
C GLU A 236 -34.05 36.11 -44.89
N GLN A 237 -33.33 36.73 -45.82
CA GLN A 237 -31.86 36.67 -45.86
C GLN A 237 -31.20 37.27 -44.61
N ASN A 238 -31.75 38.38 -44.08
CA ASN A 238 -31.24 39.00 -42.86
C ASN A 238 -31.47 38.10 -41.63
N GLU A 239 -32.65 37.48 -41.53
CA GLU A 239 -32.97 36.50 -40.49
C GLU A 239 -32.06 35.26 -40.59
N GLU A 240 -31.78 34.77 -41.79
CA GLU A 240 -30.86 33.67 -42.03
C GLU A 240 -29.43 34.02 -41.61
N LEU A 241 -28.92 35.18 -42.02
CA LEU A 241 -27.59 35.67 -41.61
C LEU A 241 -27.49 35.83 -40.10
N ASN A 242 -28.52 36.37 -39.44
CA ASN A 242 -28.57 36.45 -37.98
C ASN A 242 -28.54 35.04 -37.34
N GLY A 243 -29.26 34.07 -37.91
CA GLY A 243 -29.20 32.66 -37.49
C GLY A 243 -27.81 32.04 -37.63
N GLN A 244 -27.11 32.34 -38.72
CA GLN A 244 -25.72 31.90 -38.94
C GLN A 244 -24.77 32.51 -37.91
N ILE A 245 -24.89 33.81 -37.59
CA ILE A 245 -24.07 34.48 -36.55
C ILE A 245 -24.26 33.81 -35.20
N ILE A 246 -25.50 33.50 -34.81
CA ILE A 246 -25.79 32.80 -33.55
C ILE A 246 -25.14 31.41 -33.55
N THR A 247 -25.25 30.68 -34.65
CA THR A 247 -24.67 29.32 -34.77
C THR A 247 -23.14 29.35 -34.65
N LEU A 248 -22.49 30.28 -35.35
CA LEU A 248 -21.04 30.48 -35.26
C LEU A 248 -20.61 30.90 -33.86
N SER A 249 -21.38 31.76 -33.19
CA SER A 249 -21.12 32.19 -31.81
C SER A 249 -21.22 31.01 -30.83
N ILE A 250 -22.23 30.16 -30.97
CA ILE A 250 -22.39 28.94 -30.16
C ILE A 250 -21.26 27.95 -30.43
N GLN A 251 -20.86 27.77 -31.69
CA GLN A 251 -19.78 26.87 -32.05
C GLN A 251 -18.43 27.38 -31.53
N GLY A 252 -18.17 28.69 -31.60
CA GLY A 252 -17.02 29.33 -30.98
C GLY A 252 -16.99 29.14 -29.47
N ALA A 253 -18.12 29.32 -28.79
CA ALA A 253 -18.23 29.05 -27.36
C ALA A 253 -17.98 27.57 -27.03
N LYS A 254 -18.59 26.63 -27.77
CA LYS A 254 -18.37 25.18 -27.61
C LYS A 254 -16.90 24.80 -27.80
N SER A 255 -16.24 25.38 -28.80
CA SER A 255 -14.81 25.15 -29.03
C SER A 255 -14.00 25.60 -27.81
N LEU A 256 -14.25 26.80 -27.28
CA LEU A 256 -13.55 27.31 -26.08
C LEU A 256 -13.76 26.40 -24.86
N PHE A 257 -14.98 25.90 -24.65
CA PHE A 257 -15.25 24.94 -23.57
C PHE A 257 -14.59 23.57 -23.79
N SER A 258 -14.49 23.12 -25.04
CA SER A 258 -13.85 21.85 -25.37
C SER A 258 -12.33 21.90 -25.23
N THR A 259 -11.67 23.02 -25.61
CA THR A 259 -10.22 23.17 -25.48
C THR A 259 -9.78 23.37 -24.03
N ALA A 260 -10.66 23.90 -23.17
CA ALA A 260 -10.39 24.06 -21.73
C ALA A 260 -10.20 22.73 -20.97
N PHE A 261 -10.66 21.61 -21.53
CA PHE A 261 -10.50 20.28 -20.93
C PHE A 261 -9.30 19.49 -21.44
N SER A 262 -8.74 19.84 -22.61
CA SER A 262 -7.69 19.05 -23.25
C SER A 262 -6.28 19.65 -23.12
N GLU A 263 -6.13 20.95 -22.87
CA GLU A 263 -4.80 21.62 -22.83
C GLU A 263 -4.73 22.74 -21.77
N SER A 264 -5.24 22.49 -20.55
CA SER A 264 -5.09 23.42 -19.43
C SER A 264 -3.86 23.06 -18.58
N LEU A 265 -3.14 24.06 -18.06
CA LEU A 265 -2.00 23.95 -17.13
C LEU A 265 -2.25 22.94 -15.98
N ALA A 266 -3.50 22.74 -15.59
CA ALA A 266 -3.90 21.75 -14.59
C ALA A 266 -3.69 20.28 -15.05
N ALA A 267 -3.85 19.98 -16.34
CA ALA A 267 -3.59 18.65 -16.90
C ALA A 267 -2.07 18.37 -16.96
N GLU A 268 -1.26 19.39 -17.21
CA GLU A 268 0.21 19.28 -17.19
C GLU A 268 0.74 19.06 -15.77
N ILE A 269 0.19 19.77 -14.77
CA ILE A 269 0.49 19.56 -13.34
C ILE A 269 0.06 18.16 -12.86
N SER A 270 -0.98 17.59 -13.46
CA SER A 270 -1.44 16.22 -13.15
C SER A 270 -0.65 15.12 -13.87
N SER A 271 0.16 15.49 -14.87
CA SER A 271 0.95 14.54 -15.68
C SER A 271 2.29 14.16 -15.06
N VAL A 272 2.82 14.96 -14.14
CA VAL A 272 3.85 14.50 -13.19
C VAL A 272 3.11 13.66 -12.16
N SER A 273 3.20 12.35 -12.28
CA SER A 273 2.53 11.48 -11.32
C SER A 273 3.11 11.75 -9.93
N ARG A 274 2.25 11.74 -8.90
CA ARG A 274 2.67 11.76 -7.49
C ARG A 274 3.80 10.74 -7.26
N ASP A 275 3.75 9.62 -7.97
CA ASP A 275 4.71 8.54 -7.89
C ASP A 275 6.09 8.93 -8.45
N GLU A 276 6.16 9.62 -9.60
CA GLU A 276 7.42 10.15 -10.14
C GLU A 276 8.05 11.22 -9.23
N LEU A 277 7.23 12.07 -8.61
CA LEU A 277 7.71 13.08 -7.66
C LEU A 277 8.24 12.43 -6.38
N MET A 278 7.53 11.42 -5.86
CA MET A 278 7.96 10.66 -4.68
C MET A 278 9.24 9.87 -4.96
N GLU A 279 9.38 9.28 -6.16
CA GLU A 279 10.58 8.56 -6.57
C GLU A 279 11.79 9.51 -6.70
N ALA A 280 11.59 10.71 -7.25
CA ALA A 280 12.63 11.73 -7.32
C ALA A 280 13.07 12.21 -5.92
N ILE A 281 12.14 12.38 -4.98
CA ILE A 281 12.43 12.74 -3.59
C ILE A 281 13.22 11.62 -2.90
N GLN A 282 12.81 10.36 -3.03
CA GLN A 282 13.52 9.22 -2.45
C GLN A 282 14.95 9.11 -2.99
N LYS A 283 15.15 9.27 -4.30
CA LYS A 283 16.50 9.28 -4.91
C LYS A 283 17.36 10.42 -4.36
N GLN A 284 16.77 11.59 -4.14
CA GLN A 284 17.48 12.73 -3.56
C GLN A 284 17.86 12.50 -2.09
N GLU A 285 16.98 11.88 -1.30
CA GLU A 285 17.26 11.50 0.09
C GLU A 285 18.39 10.47 0.19
N GLU A 286 18.41 9.48 -0.70
CA GLU A 286 19.48 8.48 -0.75
C GLU A 286 20.84 9.10 -1.09
N ILE A 287 20.87 10.04 -2.06
CA ILE A 287 22.08 10.78 -2.40
C ILE A 287 22.56 11.62 -1.21
N ASN A 288 21.64 12.31 -0.52
CA ASN A 288 21.98 13.11 0.65
C ASN A 288 22.55 12.24 1.78
N PHE A 289 21.97 11.07 2.05
CA PHE A 289 22.48 10.14 3.05
C PHE A 289 23.91 9.67 2.73
N ARG A 290 24.16 9.35 1.45
CA ARG A 290 25.50 8.96 0.97
C ARG A 290 26.50 10.10 1.03
N LEU A 291 26.09 11.33 0.72
CA LEU A 291 26.94 12.51 0.86
C LEU A 291 27.27 12.77 2.34
N GLN A 292 26.32 12.58 3.24
CA GLN A 292 26.52 12.75 4.66
C GLN A 292 27.53 11.72 5.21
N ASP A 293 27.38 10.43 4.89
CA ASP A 293 28.38 9.40 5.26
C ASP A 293 29.77 9.68 4.67
N TYR A 294 29.82 10.17 3.42
CA TYR A 294 31.08 10.58 2.80
C TYR A 294 31.74 11.77 3.52
N ILE A 295 30.95 12.80 3.87
CA ILE A 295 31.42 13.95 4.63
C ILE A 295 31.90 13.51 6.01
N ASP A 296 31.14 12.65 6.72
CA ASP A 296 31.52 12.15 8.04
C ASP A 296 32.85 11.40 8.00
N ARG A 297 33.06 10.54 6.99
CA ARG A 297 34.34 9.84 6.77
C ARG A 297 35.49 10.81 6.51
N ILE A 298 35.25 11.85 5.71
CA ILE A 298 36.26 12.90 5.46
C ILE A 298 36.57 13.67 6.75
N ILE A 299 35.55 14.06 7.52
CA ILE A 299 35.74 14.81 8.77
C ILE A 299 36.58 13.97 9.74
N VAL A 300 36.27 12.69 9.92
CA VAL A 300 37.07 11.78 10.76
C VAL A 300 38.53 11.72 10.28
N ALA A 301 38.75 11.51 8.98
CA ALA A 301 40.10 11.46 8.41
C ALA A 301 40.87 12.78 8.61
N ILE A 302 40.20 13.94 8.46
CA ILE A 302 40.83 15.25 8.70
C ILE A 302 41.15 15.44 10.19
N MET A 303 40.25 15.06 11.10
CA MET A 303 40.49 15.10 12.54
C MET A 303 41.70 14.25 12.95
N GLU A 304 41.93 13.12 12.29
CA GLU A 304 43.07 12.24 12.56
C GLU A 304 44.41 12.76 11.98
N THR A 305 44.36 13.48 10.85
CA THR A 305 45.58 13.85 10.11
C THR A 305 46.04 15.30 10.35
N ASN A 306 45.10 16.27 10.36
CA ASN A 306 45.39 17.68 10.60
C ASN A 306 44.11 18.46 10.97
N PRO A 307 43.79 18.62 12.27
CA PRO A 307 42.55 19.23 12.74
C PRO A 307 42.38 20.71 12.36
N SER A 308 43.49 21.44 12.14
CA SER A 308 43.49 22.88 11.86
C SER A 308 42.76 23.27 10.56
N ILE A 309 42.51 22.29 9.67
CA ILE A 309 41.75 22.49 8.42
C ILE A 309 40.26 22.71 8.68
N LEU A 310 39.73 22.24 9.81
CA LEU A 310 38.31 22.40 10.19
C LEU A 310 38.05 23.70 11.00
N GLU A 311 39.09 24.50 11.27
CA GLU A 311 38.91 25.79 11.94
C GLU A 311 38.25 26.80 10.99
N VAL A 312 36.97 27.09 11.24
CA VAL A 312 36.27 28.19 10.60
C VAL A 312 36.85 29.50 11.14
N LYS A 313 37.51 30.28 10.27
CA LYS A 313 37.95 31.65 10.57
C LYS A 313 36.80 32.65 10.56
#